data_AF-A0A0P0M3I0-F1
#
_entry.id   AF-A0A0P0M3I0-F1
#
_cell.length_a   1.000
_cell.length_b   1.000
_cell.length_c   1.000
_cell.angle_alpha   90.00
_cell.angle_beta   90.00
_cell.angle_gamma   90.00
#
_symmetry.space_group_name_H-M   'P 1'
#
loop_
_entity.id
_entity.type
_entity.pdbx_description
1 polymer ?
#
loop_
_entity_poly.entity_id
_entity_poly.type
_entity_poly.pdbx_seq_one_letter_code
_entity_poly.pdbx_strand_id
1 'polypeptide(L)'
;MRGAQVINHHQSNELNAMLYEYILYLQGIELGYWKRGIPATLSLLKDAVKKKSAVNISFSTFAKSAIDNSDKKQSTKDNLHSTLAVLNDFRSGLDFKDITYTFLRDFEQYLREKGNADNTIAKHMKQLRILVNEAINQGYMHADAYPFRN
;
A
#
# COMPACT_ATOMS: atom_id res chain seq x y z
N MET A 1 27.42 19.55 14.61
CA MET A 1 27.56 18.34 13.76
C MET A 1 27.33 17.14 14.65
N ARG A 2 26.55 16.13 14.23
CA ARG A 2 26.34 14.90 15.03
C ARG A 2 27.70 14.23 15.26
N GLY A 3 27.98 13.81 16.50
CA GLY A 3 29.30 13.33 16.92
C GLY A 3 29.74 12.05 16.21
N ALA A 4 31.04 11.93 15.98
CA ALA A 4 31.66 10.72 15.43
C ALA A 4 31.33 9.50 16.31
N GLN A 5 30.92 8.39 15.69
CA GLN A 5 30.56 7.15 16.37
C GLN A 5 31.77 6.22 16.53
N VAL A 6 32.69 6.24 15.58
CA VAL A 6 33.96 5.51 15.61
C VAL A 6 35.10 6.50 15.84
N ILE A 7 35.83 6.39 16.95
CA ILE A 7 36.85 7.40 17.34
C ILE A 7 38.27 6.85 17.50
N ASN A 8 38.44 5.52 17.61
CA ASN A 8 39.74 4.85 17.84
C ASN A 8 40.03 3.79 16.76
N HIS A 9 39.93 4.16 15.49
CA HIS A 9 40.20 3.28 14.36
C HIS A 9 40.94 4.05 13.27
N HIS A 10 41.92 3.43 12.59
CA HIS A 10 42.70 4.11 11.55
C HIS A 10 41.83 4.55 10.36
N GLN A 11 40.73 3.83 10.09
CA GLN A 11 39.68 4.19 9.12
C GLN A 11 38.46 4.86 9.76
N SER A 12 38.57 5.46 10.94
CA SER A 12 37.43 6.06 11.65
C SER A 12 36.66 7.06 10.77
N ASN A 13 37.34 7.89 10.00
CA ASN A 13 36.71 8.86 9.10
C ASN A 13 35.82 8.18 8.04
N GLU A 14 36.35 7.17 7.34
CA GLU A 14 35.63 6.42 6.31
C GLU A 14 34.46 5.64 6.90
N LEU A 15 34.67 4.99 8.04
CA LEU A 15 33.62 4.25 8.74
C LEU A 15 32.49 5.16 9.20
N ASN A 16 32.80 6.34 9.74
CA ASN A 16 31.77 7.32 10.11
C ASN A 16 31.03 7.86 8.89
N ALA A 17 31.70 8.05 7.75
CA ALA A 17 31.05 8.44 6.50
C ALA A 17 30.07 7.36 6.02
N MET A 18 30.48 6.08 6.00
CA MET A 18 29.61 4.96 5.64
C MET A 18 28.41 4.83 6.60
N LEU A 19 28.64 5.00 7.90
CA LEU A 19 27.56 4.99 8.89
C LEU A 19 26.56 6.12 8.64
N TYR A 20 27.05 7.31 8.28
CA TYR A 20 26.21 8.45 7.96
C TYR A 20 25.36 8.21 6.72
N GLU A 21 25.93 7.68 5.63
CA GLU A 21 25.19 7.30 4.43
C GLU A 21 24.10 6.28 4.75
N TYR A 22 24.42 5.29 5.59
CA TYR A 22 23.46 4.27 5.99
C TYR A 22 22.31 4.84 6.85
N ILE A 23 22.61 5.79 7.75
CA ILE A 23 21.58 6.51 8.51
C ILE A 23 20.66 7.29 7.56
N LEU A 24 21.22 8.02 6.59
CA LEU A 24 20.41 8.75 5.61
C LEU A 24 19.50 7.81 4.80
N TYR A 25 20.02 6.65 4.41
CA TYR A 25 19.23 5.62 3.73
C TYR A 25 18.04 5.13 4.58
N LEU A 26 18.26 4.81 5.86
CA LEU A 26 17.20 4.40 6.78
C LEU A 26 16.16 5.51 6.99
N GLN A 27 16.61 6.76 7.15
CA GLN A 27 15.73 7.92 7.29
C GLN A 27 14.86 8.12 6.04
N GLY A 28 15.39 7.87 4.84
CA GLY A 28 14.61 7.90 3.60
C GLY A 28 13.45 6.88 3.60
N ILE A 29 13.69 5.69 4.13
CA ILE A 29 12.65 4.65 4.29
C ILE A 29 11.61 5.09 5.33
N GLU A 30 12.05 5.60 6.49
CA GLU A 30 11.16 6.11 7.55
C GLU A 30 10.23 7.20 7.02
N LEU A 31 10.79 8.17 6.28
CA LEU A 31 10.02 9.23 5.64
C LEU A 31 8.98 8.67 4.67
N GLY A 32 9.33 7.63 3.90
CA GLY A 32 8.39 6.92 3.04
C GLY A 32 7.20 6.32 3.80
N TYR A 33 7.45 5.71 4.96
CA TYR A 33 6.38 5.20 5.82
C TYR A 33 5.52 6.31 6.39
N TRP A 34 6.11 7.40 6.89
CA TRP A 34 5.35 8.51 7.47
C TRP A 34 4.45 9.19 6.44
N LYS A 35 4.93 9.39 5.20
CA LYS A 35 4.09 9.91 4.10
C LYS A 35 2.88 9.02 3.80
N ARG A 36 3.00 7.72 4.09
CA ARG A 36 1.95 6.71 3.90
C ARG A 36 1.10 6.46 5.16
N GLY A 37 1.31 7.23 6.24
CA GLY A 37 0.63 7.03 7.53
C GLY A 37 1.00 5.74 8.25
N ILE A 38 2.12 5.10 7.87
CA ILE A 38 2.59 3.85 8.46
C ILE A 38 3.59 4.18 9.59
N PRO A 39 3.39 3.63 10.81
CA PRO A 39 4.40 3.75 11.87
C PRO A 39 5.70 3.07 11.47
N ALA A 40 6.82 3.81 11.51
CA ALA A 40 8.15 3.28 11.18
C ALA A 40 8.69 2.38 12.31
N THR A 41 8.21 1.13 12.37
CA THR A 41 8.67 0.17 13.37
C THR A 41 9.99 -0.50 12.95
N LEU A 42 10.77 -0.97 13.92
CA LEU A 42 12.02 -1.68 13.67
C LEU A 42 11.85 -2.91 12.75
N SER A 43 10.71 -3.62 12.85
CA SER A 43 10.43 -4.76 11.98
C SER A 43 10.27 -4.32 10.52
N LEU A 44 9.54 -3.24 10.27
CA LEU A 44 9.31 -2.70 8.92
C LEU A 44 10.58 -2.12 8.30
N LEU A 45 11.44 -1.49 9.11
CA LEU A 45 12.75 -1.02 8.68
C LEU A 45 13.68 -2.19 8.34
N LYS A 46 13.75 -3.20 9.22
CA LYS A 46 14.53 -4.42 8.98
C LYS A 46 14.10 -5.13 7.71
N ASP A 47 12.80 -5.23 7.45
CA ASP A 47 12.27 -5.85 6.24
C ASP A 47 12.60 -5.06 4.97
N ALA A 48 12.46 -3.74 5.00
CA ALA A 48 12.81 -2.87 3.86
C ALA A 48 14.29 -2.94 3.50
N VAL A 49 15.15 -2.94 4.51
CA VAL A 49 16.62 -3.07 4.36
C VAL A 49 16.98 -4.45 3.80
N LYS A 50 16.41 -5.53 4.35
CA LYS A 50 16.71 -6.90 3.92
C LYS A 50 16.23 -7.21 2.51
N LYS A 51 15.06 -6.68 2.13
CA LYS A 51 14.43 -6.98 0.84
C LYS A 51 14.90 -6.07 -0.28
N LYS A 52 15.65 -4.98 -0.01
CA LYS A 52 15.93 -3.90 -0.98
C LYS A 52 14.66 -3.44 -1.72
N SER A 53 13.51 -3.53 -1.06
CA SER A 53 12.20 -3.27 -1.62
C SER A 53 11.32 -2.78 -0.49
N ALA A 54 10.57 -1.70 -0.72
CA ALA A 54 9.58 -1.21 0.22
C ALA A 54 8.67 -2.38 0.65
N VAL A 55 8.34 -2.46 1.93
CA VAL A 55 7.47 -3.51 2.47
C VAL A 55 6.26 -3.73 1.55
N ASN A 56 6.18 -4.93 0.95
CA ASN A 56 5.07 -5.42 0.14
C ASN A 56 3.85 -5.59 1.05
N ILE A 57 3.17 -4.49 1.36
CA ILE A 57 1.82 -4.53 1.89
C ILE A 57 0.89 -5.02 0.77
N SER A 58 -0.01 -5.94 1.07
CA SER A 58 -1.02 -6.39 0.10
C SER A 58 -2.02 -5.26 -0.19
N PHE A 59 -2.68 -5.30 -1.35
CA PHE A 59 -3.77 -4.37 -1.67
C PHE A 59 -4.87 -4.44 -0.60
N SER A 60 -5.24 -5.63 -0.12
CA SER A 60 -6.26 -5.77 0.93
C SER A 60 -5.88 -5.07 2.24
N THR A 61 -4.62 -5.18 2.66
CA THR A 61 -4.12 -4.51 3.87
C THR A 61 -4.05 -2.99 3.66
N PHE A 62 -3.58 -2.54 2.50
CA PHE A 62 -3.58 -1.13 2.13
C PHE A 62 -5.00 -0.54 2.14
N ALA A 63 -5.94 -1.19 1.44
CA ALA A 63 -7.31 -0.72 1.30
C ALA A 63 -7.98 -0.56 2.66
N LYS A 64 -7.82 -1.53 3.57
CA LYS A 64 -8.36 -1.43 4.93
C LYS A 64 -7.81 -0.19 5.65
N SER A 65 -6.48 -0.03 5.68
CA SER A 65 -5.82 1.11 6.30
C SER A 65 -6.24 2.45 5.68
N ALA A 66 -6.38 2.50 4.35
CA ALA A 66 -6.80 3.70 3.63
C ALA A 66 -8.24 4.09 3.97
N ILE A 67 -9.14 3.13 4.18
CA ILE A 67 -10.52 3.39 4.60
C ILE A 67 -10.54 3.90 6.05
N ASP A 68 -9.89 3.16 6.95
CA ASP A 68 -9.90 3.42 8.40
C ASP A 68 -9.37 4.84 8.71
N ASN A 69 -8.26 5.22 8.08
CA ASN A 69 -7.58 6.49 8.32
C ASN A 69 -8.12 7.66 7.48
N SER A 70 -9.13 7.47 6.63
CA SER A 70 -9.70 8.56 5.82
C SER A 70 -10.64 9.46 6.61
N ASP A 71 -10.75 10.74 6.23
CA ASP A 71 -11.74 11.69 6.78
C ASP A 71 -13.16 11.51 6.19
N LYS A 72 -13.42 10.38 5.54
CA LYS A 72 -14.72 10.10 4.91
C LYS A 72 -15.80 9.86 5.97
N LYS A 73 -17.04 10.24 5.67
CA LYS A 73 -18.22 9.94 6.50
C LYS A 73 -18.31 8.43 6.78
N GLN A 74 -18.79 8.06 7.97
CA GLN A 74 -18.90 6.65 8.37
C GLN A 74 -19.66 5.79 7.35
N SER A 75 -20.80 6.28 6.84
CA SER A 75 -21.57 5.57 5.81
C SER A 75 -20.78 5.29 4.52
N THR A 76 -19.81 6.14 4.18
CA THR A 76 -18.90 5.91 3.04
C THR A 76 -17.85 4.85 3.39
N LYS A 77 -17.29 4.89 4.60
CA LYS A 77 -16.38 3.85 5.10
C LYS A 77 -17.06 2.49 5.11
N ASP A 78 -18.30 2.40 5.59
CA ASP A 78 -19.07 1.15 5.63
C ASP A 78 -19.28 0.55 4.23
N ASN A 79 -19.57 1.40 3.24
CA ASN A 79 -19.69 0.98 1.83
C ASN A 79 -18.35 0.46 1.25
N LEU A 80 -17.24 1.11 1.59
CA LEU A 80 -15.90 0.69 1.18
C LEU A 80 -15.51 -0.64 1.87
N HIS A 81 -15.76 -0.79 3.17
CA HIS A 81 -15.51 -2.04 3.89
C HIS A 81 -16.38 -3.18 3.38
N SER A 82 -17.65 -2.93 3.08
CA SER A 82 -18.54 -3.92 2.45
C SER A 82 -17.95 -4.40 1.11
N THR A 83 -17.44 -3.49 0.29
CA THR A 83 -16.77 -3.87 -0.96
C THR A 83 -15.49 -4.66 -0.71
N LEU A 84 -14.67 -4.24 0.27
CA LEU A 84 -13.43 -4.92 0.63
C LEU A 84 -13.69 -6.35 1.14
N ALA A 85 -14.77 -6.58 1.90
CA ALA A 85 -15.18 -7.90 2.34
C ALA A 85 -15.51 -8.80 1.15
N VAL A 86 -16.35 -8.31 0.22
CA VAL A 86 -16.73 -9.07 -0.98
C VAL A 86 -15.53 -9.35 -1.90
N LEU A 87 -14.57 -8.43 -1.97
CA LEU A 87 -13.30 -8.64 -2.68
C LEU A 87 -12.46 -9.74 -2.03
N ASN A 88 -12.36 -9.76 -0.70
CA ASN A 88 -11.60 -10.80 0.01
C ASN A 88 -12.29 -12.17 -0.11
N ASP A 89 -13.63 -12.23 -0.15
CA ASP A 89 -14.39 -13.44 -0.42
C ASP A 89 -14.09 -13.98 -1.84
N PHE A 90 -13.98 -13.08 -2.82
CA PHE A 90 -13.65 -13.45 -4.19
C PHE A 90 -12.21 -13.95 -4.31
N ARG A 91 -11.26 -13.20 -3.72
CA ARG A 91 -9.84 -13.55 -3.72
C ARG A 91 -9.13 -12.93 -2.52
N SER A 92 -8.67 -13.78 -1.62
CA SER A 92 -7.88 -13.36 -0.46
C SER A 92 -6.45 -13.02 -0.85
N GLY A 93 -5.84 -12.03 -0.17
CA GLY A 93 -4.40 -11.76 -0.29
C GLY A 93 -3.99 -11.07 -1.59
N LEU A 94 -4.88 -10.26 -2.17
CA LEU A 94 -4.63 -9.53 -3.41
C LEU A 94 -3.42 -8.61 -3.29
N ASP A 95 -2.51 -8.69 -4.26
CA ASP A 95 -1.43 -7.74 -4.46
C ASP A 95 -1.87 -6.65 -5.47
N PHE A 96 -1.20 -5.51 -5.49
CA PHE A 96 -1.52 -4.40 -6.38
C PHE A 96 -1.47 -4.78 -7.87
N LYS A 97 -0.50 -5.64 -8.23
CA LYS A 97 -0.34 -6.18 -9.59
C LYS A 97 -1.47 -7.13 -10.02
N ASP A 98 -2.21 -7.70 -9.07
CA ASP A 98 -3.33 -8.60 -9.37
C ASP A 98 -4.58 -7.82 -9.79
N ILE A 99 -4.64 -6.51 -9.53
CA ILE A 99 -5.75 -5.66 -9.91
C ILE A 99 -5.59 -5.23 -11.38
N THR A 100 -5.88 -6.16 -12.29
CA THR A 100 -5.84 -5.98 -13.74
C THR A 100 -7.24 -5.79 -14.35
N TYR A 101 -7.32 -5.44 -15.64
CA TYR A 101 -8.59 -5.43 -16.36
C TYR A 101 -9.32 -6.78 -16.31
N THR A 102 -8.59 -7.89 -16.46
CA THR A 102 -9.18 -9.23 -16.38
C THR A 102 -9.74 -9.52 -15.00
N PHE A 103 -9.01 -9.16 -13.93
CA PHE A 103 -9.51 -9.27 -12.56
C PHE A 103 -10.82 -8.50 -12.35
N LEU A 104 -10.94 -7.29 -12.91
CA LEU A 104 -12.19 -6.51 -12.82
C LEU A 104 -13.37 -7.22 -13.48
N ARG A 105 -13.15 -7.85 -14.64
CA ARG A 105 -14.19 -8.59 -15.37
C ARG A 105 -14.60 -9.86 -14.63
N ASP A 106 -13.62 -10.58 -14.09
CA ASP A 106 -13.88 -11.80 -13.31
C ASP A 106 -14.62 -11.45 -12.01
N PHE A 107 -14.24 -10.35 -11.35
CA PHE A 107 -14.93 -9.87 -10.15
C PHE A 107 -16.37 -9.43 -10.45
N GLU A 108 -16.60 -8.69 -11.53
CA GLU A 108 -17.94 -8.29 -11.98
C GLU A 108 -18.82 -9.52 -12.27
N GLN A 109 -18.25 -10.53 -12.94
CA GLN A 109 -18.93 -11.79 -13.22
C GLN A 109 -19.27 -12.57 -11.95
N TYR A 110 -18.32 -12.69 -11.02
CA TYR A 110 -18.56 -13.28 -9.70
C TYR A 110 -19.72 -12.59 -8.96
N LEU A 111 -19.80 -11.26 -9.01
CA LEU A 111 -20.91 -10.53 -8.39
C LEU A 111 -22.27 -10.84 -9.05
N ARG A 112 -22.31 -11.00 -10.38
CA ARG A 112 -23.53 -11.43 -11.10
C ARG A 112 -23.94 -12.84 -10.71
N GLU A 113 -23.00 -13.77 -10.65
CA GLU A 113 -23.24 -15.17 -10.29
C GLU A 113 -23.77 -15.32 -8.85
N LYS A 114 -23.36 -14.41 -7.97
CA LYS A 114 -23.90 -14.31 -6.60
C LYS A 114 -25.33 -13.73 -6.54
N GLY A 115 -25.92 -13.36 -7.69
CA GLY A 115 -27.29 -12.85 -7.81
C GLY A 115 -27.44 -11.37 -7.48
N ASN A 116 -26.36 -10.58 -7.50
CA ASN A 116 -26.46 -9.16 -7.23
C ASN A 116 -27.10 -8.41 -8.40
N ALA A 117 -27.98 -7.44 -8.11
CA ALA A 117 -28.52 -6.54 -9.10
C ALA A 117 -27.44 -5.60 -9.68
N ASP A 118 -27.61 -5.17 -10.93
CA ASP A 118 -26.63 -4.32 -11.65
C ASP A 118 -26.24 -3.05 -10.87
N ASN A 119 -27.19 -2.43 -10.16
CA ASN A 119 -26.92 -1.27 -9.31
C ASN A 119 -25.94 -1.58 -8.17
N THR A 120 -26.04 -2.76 -7.57
CA THR A 120 -25.15 -3.23 -6.50
C THR A 120 -23.76 -3.55 -7.05
N ILE A 121 -23.70 -4.17 -8.23
CA ILE A 121 -22.44 -4.46 -8.94
C ILE A 121 -21.73 -3.14 -9.27
N ALA A 122 -22.42 -2.21 -9.90
CA ALA A 122 -21.90 -0.88 -10.22
C ALA A 122 -21.40 -0.14 -8.96
N LYS A 123 -22.11 -0.28 -7.83
CA LYS A 123 -21.67 0.27 -6.55
C LYS A 123 -20.34 -0.33 -6.11
N HIS A 124 -20.18 -1.65 -6.10
CA HIS A 124 -18.92 -2.30 -5.73
C HIS A 124 -17.77 -1.93 -6.68
N MET A 125 -18.01 -1.89 -7.98
CA MET A 125 -17.01 -1.47 -8.97
C MET A 125 -16.55 -0.02 -8.76
N LYS A 126 -17.49 0.88 -8.42
CA LYS A 126 -17.17 2.27 -8.07
C LYS A 126 -16.32 2.37 -6.80
N GLN A 127 -16.63 1.58 -5.77
CA GLN A 127 -15.85 1.56 -4.53
C GLN A 127 -14.43 1.00 -4.75
N LEU A 128 -14.29 -0.08 -5.53
CA LEU A 128 -12.98 -0.62 -5.91
C LEU A 128 -12.15 0.43 -6.67
N ARG A 129 -12.76 1.15 -7.62
CA ARG A 129 -12.08 2.24 -8.35
C ARG A 129 -11.55 3.32 -7.40
N ILE A 130 -12.32 3.69 -6.37
CA ILE A 130 -11.88 4.67 -5.36
C ILE A 130 -10.62 4.17 -4.64
N LEU A 131 -10.60 2.90 -4.22
CA LEU A 131 -9.44 2.31 -3.53
C LEU A 131 -8.21 2.23 -4.44
N VAL A 132 -8.39 1.89 -5.72
CA VAL A 132 -7.30 1.87 -6.71
C VAL A 132 -6.74 3.27 -6.97
N ASN A 133 -7.61 4.27 -7.10
CA ASN A 133 -7.16 5.66 -7.24
C ASN A 133 -6.39 6.14 -6.01
N GLU A 134 -6.83 5.75 -4.81
CA GLU A 134 -6.10 6.04 -3.58
C GLU A 134 -4.72 5.37 -3.57
N ALA A 135 -4.63 4.12 -4.04
CA ALA A 135 -3.35 3.41 -4.19
C ALA A 135 -2.40 4.14 -5.13
N ILE A 136 -2.90 4.67 -6.26
CA ILE A 136 -2.13 5.46 -7.21
C ILE A 136 -1.66 6.78 -6.57
N ASN A 137 -2.56 7.50 -5.93
CA ASN A 137 -2.25 8.80 -5.29
C ASN A 137 -1.18 8.66 -4.19
N GLN A 138 -1.18 7.54 -3.47
CA GLN A 138 -0.20 7.27 -2.42
C GLN A 138 1.06 6.55 -2.93
N GLY A 139 1.18 6.32 -4.24
CA GLY A 139 2.38 5.75 -4.88
C GLY A 139 2.55 4.24 -4.76
N TYR A 140 1.48 3.51 -4.45
CA TYR A 140 1.48 2.04 -4.40
C TYR A 140 1.24 1.38 -5.76
N MET A 141 0.56 2.08 -6.66
CA MET A 141 0.30 1.64 -8.03
C MET A 141 0.77 2.70 -9.03
N HIS A 142 1.39 2.28 -10.13
CA HIS A 142 1.71 3.19 -11.22
C HIS A 142 0.43 3.58 -11.98
N ALA A 143 0.30 4.84 -12.40
CA ALA A 143 -0.88 5.31 -13.13
C ALA A 143 -1.08 4.58 -14.48
N ASP A 144 -0.02 4.00 -15.05
CA ASP A 144 -0.10 3.18 -16.27
C ASP A 144 -0.65 1.78 -16.05
N ALA A 145 -0.61 1.30 -14.81
CA ALA A 145 -1.25 0.05 -14.40
C ALA A 145 -2.73 0.24 -14.04
N TYR A 146 -3.34 1.40 -14.36
CA TYR A 146 -4.73 1.69 -14.01
C TYR A 146 -5.70 0.76 -14.76
N PRO A 147 -6.44 -0.10 -14.05
CA PRO A 147 -7.21 -1.18 -14.67
C PRO A 147 -8.61 -0.76 -15.15
N PHE A 148 -9.06 0.44 -14.80
CA PHE A 148 -10.36 1.01 -15.22
C PHE A 148 -10.22 1.96 -16.42
N ARG A 149 -9.17 1.83 -17.24
CA ARG A 149 -9.12 2.49 -18.56
C ARG A 149 -10.15 1.80 -19.47
N ASN A 150 -10.94 2.61 -20.18
CA ASN A 150 -11.99 2.14 -21.10
C ASN A 150 -11.42 1.27 -22.22
#